data_AF-A0A9W8A9P2-F1
#
_entry.id   AF-A0A9W8A9P2-F1
#
_cell.length_a   1.000
_cell.length_b   1.000
_cell.length_c   1.000
_cell.angle_alpha   90.00
_cell.angle_beta   90.00
_cell.angle_gamma   90.00
#
_symmetry.space_group_name_H-M   'P 1'
#
loop_
_entity.id
_entity.type
_entity.pdbx_description
1 polymer ?
#
loop_
_entity_poly.entity_id
_entity_poly.type
_entity_poly.pdbx_seq_one_letter_code
_entity_poly.pdbx_strand_id
1 'polypeptide(L)'
;MLKTVVAVIGSTGVGKSKLAIDLAKALHGEVVNADAMQMYRGFDIITNKVTPDECDGVPHHLLDHLAVDQEYTVADFERDALAKIAEIHARDRLPILVGGTHYYLQAVLWRQSLVSGRPEPVAASSPPPRSTFPDLHAMDNTNLHALLQELDPVVARRWHPNDRRKVVRSLEVLRDTGRPHSDWMQETQAASGQAQRLRFNTCIFWIHAAKDALDPRLDARVDEMIQRGLYNELRSLRRLRSTAAGTDSPRDYTHGILQAIGLKEFEPMLQAAEDLPTEDLADDRLSTVGAACLETMKLRTRQYARRQTAWIRNKLLPAYHATLATGGVAPRSAFYVLDATDLERWSERVGTPGLATATDFIRDAPLRSPTEIHAKAAVLLAQPAKSEAVDEWRKYTCPECTAAARGQVVELNGTAEWKAHRGSRRHRRALKWQTLQAQRRTHLATVGTVDDDGMSSDGGSTA
;
A
#
# COMPACT_ATOMS: atom_id res chain seq x y z
N MET A 1 8.29 -15.74 -30.63
CA MET A 1 7.74 -16.26 -29.36
C MET A 1 7.80 -15.17 -28.32
N LEU A 2 6.88 -15.15 -27.35
CA LEU A 2 6.99 -14.25 -26.20
C LEU A 2 8.22 -14.65 -25.36
N LYS A 3 8.97 -13.67 -24.88
CA LYS A 3 10.12 -13.92 -24.00
C LYS A 3 9.67 -14.27 -22.58
N THR A 4 10.51 -14.96 -21.83
CA THR A 4 10.20 -15.48 -20.49
C THR A 4 10.66 -14.54 -19.38
N VAL A 5 9.82 -14.35 -18.36
CA VAL A 5 10.14 -13.63 -17.12
C VAL A 5 9.75 -14.50 -15.93
N VAL A 6 10.59 -14.53 -14.90
CA VAL A 6 10.25 -15.14 -13.61
C VAL A 6 9.97 -14.02 -12.61
N ALA A 7 8.88 -14.13 -11.84
CA ALA A 7 8.54 -13.18 -10.80
C ALA A 7 8.55 -13.85 -9.42
N VAL A 8 9.30 -13.31 -8.47
CA VAL A 8 9.35 -13.78 -7.08
C VAL A 8 8.68 -12.77 -6.18
N ILE A 9 7.51 -13.15 -5.67
CA ILE A 9 6.63 -12.29 -4.88
C ILE A 9 6.39 -12.87 -3.49
N GLY A 10 6.00 -12.01 -2.55
CA GLY A 10 5.62 -12.42 -1.20
C GLY A 10 5.67 -11.25 -0.24
N SER A 11 5.39 -11.50 1.03
CA SER A 11 5.55 -10.47 2.06
C SER A 11 7.02 -10.15 2.32
N THR A 12 7.30 -9.09 3.07
CA THR A 12 8.63 -8.89 3.65
C THR A 12 8.99 -10.06 4.59
N GLY A 13 10.29 -10.38 4.75
CA GLY A 13 10.78 -11.41 5.68
C GLY A 13 10.62 -12.88 5.25
N VAL A 14 10.15 -13.18 4.04
CA VAL A 14 9.95 -14.57 3.56
C VAL A 14 11.09 -15.10 2.68
N GLY A 15 12.20 -14.38 2.51
CA GLY A 15 13.35 -14.86 1.73
C GLY A 15 13.26 -14.67 0.21
N LYS A 16 12.49 -13.68 -0.27
CA LYS A 16 12.35 -13.38 -1.72
C LYS A 16 13.69 -13.20 -2.45
N SER A 17 14.58 -12.37 -1.90
CA SER A 17 15.89 -12.12 -2.51
C SER A 17 16.72 -13.39 -2.59
N LYS A 18 16.71 -14.21 -1.53
CA LYS A 18 17.43 -15.50 -1.49
C LYS A 18 17.01 -16.40 -2.65
N LEU A 19 15.71 -16.62 -2.85
CA LEU A 19 15.23 -17.43 -3.98
C LEU A 19 15.57 -16.79 -5.34
N ALA A 20 15.44 -15.46 -5.47
CA ALA A 20 15.76 -14.78 -6.73
C ALA A 20 17.24 -14.95 -7.12
N ILE A 21 18.14 -14.90 -6.14
CA ILE A 21 19.59 -15.09 -6.34
C ILE A 21 19.89 -16.56 -6.66
N ASP A 22 19.30 -17.51 -5.92
CA ASP A 22 19.43 -18.95 -6.20
C ASP A 22 19.01 -19.28 -7.64
N LEU A 23 17.88 -18.72 -8.09
CA LEU A 23 17.38 -18.86 -9.46
C LEU A 23 18.31 -18.18 -10.48
N ALA A 24 18.80 -16.98 -10.19
CA ALA A 24 19.68 -16.23 -11.09
C ALA A 24 20.99 -16.98 -11.33
N LYS A 25 21.60 -17.52 -10.27
CA LYS A 25 22.83 -18.31 -10.37
C LYS A 25 22.64 -19.58 -11.20
N ALA A 26 21.55 -20.30 -10.95
CA ALA A 26 21.31 -21.59 -11.59
C ALA A 26 20.79 -21.47 -13.04
N LEU A 27 20.12 -20.37 -13.39
CA LEU A 27 19.44 -20.19 -14.68
C LEU A 27 20.03 -19.04 -15.51
N HIS A 28 21.25 -18.61 -15.19
CA HIS A 28 21.93 -17.48 -15.85
C HIS A 28 21.06 -16.22 -15.94
N GLY A 29 20.38 -15.91 -14.84
CA GLY A 29 19.46 -14.80 -14.71
C GLY A 29 20.08 -13.53 -14.14
N GLU A 30 19.32 -12.45 -14.23
CA GLU A 30 19.61 -11.16 -13.60
C GLU A 30 18.38 -10.67 -12.86
N VAL A 31 18.58 -10.03 -11.71
CA VAL A 31 17.50 -9.61 -10.83
C VAL A 31 17.06 -8.20 -11.18
N VAL A 32 15.75 -7.97 -11.32
CA VAL A 32 15.14 -6.64 -11.44
C VAL A 32 14.37 -6.36 -10.15
N ASN A 33 14.79 -5.33 -9.41
CA ASN A 33 14.13 -4.93 -8.17
C ASN A 33 12.76 -4.30 -8.44
N ALA A 34 11.75 -4.70 -7.66
CA ALA A 34 10.40 -4.18 -7.68
C ALA A 34 9.93 -3.82 -6.25
N ASP A 35 10.83 -3.28 -5.43
CA ASP A 35 10.52 -2.71 -4.12
C ASP A 35 10.77 -1.20 -4.15
N ALA A 36 9.70 -0.41 -4.06
CA ALA A 36 9.76 1.03 -4.26
C ALA A 36 10.74 1.75 -3.31
N MET A 37 10.96 1.21 -2.11
CA MET A 37 11.86 1.84 -1.14
C MET A 37 13.32 1.48 -1.39
N GLN A 38 13.61 0.29 -1.92
CA GLN A 38 14.98 -0.18 -2.19
C GLN A 38 15.66 0.52 -3.38
N MET A 39 14.89 1.28 -4.14
CA MET A 39 15.38 2.07 -5.28
C MET A 39 16.18 3.31 -4.83
N TYR A 40 16.00 3.80 -3.60
CA TYR A 40 16.62 5.02 -3.09
C TYR A 40 18.01 4.81 -2.49
N ARG A 41 18.92 5.73 -2.78
CA ARG A 41 20.32 5.70 -2.30
C ARG A 41 20.49 5.98 -0.82
N GLY A 42 21.43 5.28 -0.20
CA GLY A 42 21.92 5.55 1.17
C GLY A 42 21.05 5.04 2.31
N PHE A 43 19.99 4.29 2.02
CA PHE A 43 19.04 3.76 3.00
C PHE A 43 19.02 2.23 3.09
N ASP A 44 20.18 1.61 3.26
CA ASP A 44 20.34 0.16 3.03
C ASP A 44 19.71 -0.68 4.13
N ILE A 45 19.84 -0.26 5.39
CA ILE A 45 19.37 -1.02 6.56
C ILE A 45 17.86 -0.85 6.67
N ILE A 46 17.33 0.37 6.63
CA ILE A 46 15.90 0.61 6.83
C ILE A 46 15.06 0.01 5.70
N THR A 47 15.56 0.02 4.47
CA THR A 47 14.88 -0.56 3.30
C THR A 47 15.23 -2.04 3.09
N ASN A 48 16.08 -2.61 3.95
CA ASN A 48 16.47 -4.01 3.93
C ASN A 48 17.02 -4.43 2.56
N LYS A 49 17.93 -3.64 1.99
CA LYS A 49 18.57 -4.00 0.72
C LYS A 49 19.43 -5.23 0.91
N VAL A 50 19.51 -6.00 -0.17
CA VAL A 50 20.47 -7.10 -0.27
C VAL A 50 21.88 -6.51 -0.31
N THR A 51 22.80 -7.06 0.48
CA THR A 51 24.19 -6.59 0.48
C THR A 51 24.94 -7.11 -0.75
N PRO A 52 26.07 -6.49 -1.14
CA PRO A 52 26.90 -7.00 -2.23
C PRO A 52 27.34 -8.46 -2.02
N ASP A 53 27.66 -8.85 -0.78
CA ASP A 53 28.03 -10.23 -0.44
C ASP A 53 26.84 -11.19 -0.60
N GLU A 54 25.65 -10.78 -0.16
CA GLU A 54 24.43 -11.58 -0.33
C GLU A 54 24.04 -11.71 -1.81
N CYS A 55 24.32 -10.69 -2.64
CA CYS A 55 24.07 -10.74 -4.08
C CYS A 55 24.89 -11.83 -4.77
N ASP A 56 26.04 -12.22 -4.21
CA ASP A 56 26.91 -13.29 -4.69
C ASP A 56 27.21 -13.19 -6.20
N GLY A 57 27.58 -11.99 -6.63
CA GLY A 57 27.92 -11.66 -8.03
C GLY A 57 26.73 -11.57 -8.99
N VAL A 58 25.49 -11.80 -8.54
CA VAL A 58 24.29 -11.67 -9.39
C VAL A 58 23.98 -10.19 -9.66
N PRO A 59 23.86 -9.77 -10.94
CA PRO A 59 23.48 -8.40 -11.28
C PRO A 59 22.07 -8.05 -10.77
N HIS A 60 21.97 -6.93 -10.07
CA HIS A 60 20.70 -6.36 -9.59
C HIS A 60 20.43 -5.02 -10.28
N HIS A 61 19.29 -4.92 -10.96
CA HIS A 61 18.82 -3.73 -11.67
C HIS A 61 17.78 -2.98 -10.86
N LEU A 62 17.69 -1.66 -11.07
CA LEU A 62 16.75 -0.76 -10.38
C LEU A 62 16.88 -0.80 -8.85
N LEU A 63 18.03 -1.21 -8.33
CA LEU A 63 18.38 -1.13 -6.92
C LEU A 63 19.27 0.10 -6.71
N ASP A 64 19.07 0.84 -5.62
CA ASP A 64 20.01 1.88 -5.18
C ASP A 64 20.38 2.95 -6.22
N HIS A 65 19.41 3.43 -7.01
CA HIS A 65 19.67 4.32 -8.16
C HIS A 65 19.02 5.71 -8.07
N LEU A 66 18.01 5.90 -7.21
CA LEU A 66 17.29 7.17 -7.03
C LEU A 66 17.93 8.02 -5.94
N ALA A 67 17.93 9.33 -6.14
CA ALA A 67 18.29 10.28 -5.10
C ALA A 67 17.18 10.41 -4.03
N VAL A 68 17.53 10.91 -2.85
CA VAL A 68 16.64 11.01 -1.67
C VAL A 68 15.43 11.92 -1.91
N ASP A 69 15.64 12.98 -2.69
CA ASP A 69 14.68 14.02 -3.07
C ASP A 69 13.92 13.71 -4.36
N GLN A 70 14.27 12.63 -5.05
CA GLN A 70 13.68 12.27 -6.31
C GLN A 70 12.32 11.60 -6.11
N GLU A 71 11.28 12.12 -6.76
CA GLU A 71 10.00 11.41 -6.86
C GLU A 71 10.09 10.29 -7.91
N TYR A 72 9.43 9.17 -7.63
CA TYR A 72 9.42 8.03 -8.53
C TYR A 72 8.04 7.39 -8.58
N THR A 73 7.44 7.41 -9.76
CA THR A 73 6.07 6.94 -9.96
C THR A 73 6.03 5.50 -10.48
N VAL A 74 4.85 4.88 -10.45
CA VAL A 74 4.66 3.56 -11.07
C VAL A 74 4.88 3.59 -12.59
N ALA A 75 4.63 4.72 -13.24
CA ALA A 75 4.84 4.88 -14.68
C ALA A 75 6.34 4.90 -15.02
N ASP A 76 7.13 5.61 -14.19
CA ASP A 76 8.59 5.60 -14.31
C ASP A 76 9.14 4.19 -14.08
N PHE A 77 8.67 3.52 -13.04
CA PHE A 77 9.05 2.13 -12.78
C PHE A 77 8.68 1.21 -13.94
N GLU A 78 7.47 1.31 -14.48
CA GLU A 78 7.02 0.47 -15.60
C GLU A 78 7.94 0.65 -16.82
N ARG A 79 8.24 1.91 -17.20
CA ARG A 79 9.15 2.23 -18.30
C ARG A 79 10.54 1.64 -18.06
N ASP A 80 11.13 1.92 -16.89
CA ASP A 80 12.52 1.57 -16.59
C ASP A 80 12.67 0.05 -16.42
N ALA A 81 11.71 -0.63 -15.79
CA ALA A 81 11.70 -2.07 -15.62
C ALA A 81 11.54 -2.80 -16.96
N LEU A 82 10.65 -2.32 -17.84
CA LEU A 82 10.50 -2.90 -19.18
C LEU A 82 11.77 -2.73 -20.02
N ALA A 83 12.44 -1.57 -19.92
CA ALA A 83 13.73 -1.35 -20.58
C ALA A 83 14.79 -2.34 -20.08
N LYS A 84 14.92 -2.52 -18.75
CA LYS A 84 15.87 -3.47 -18.17
C LYS A 84 15.56 -4.92 -18.52
N ILE A 85 14.29 -5.31 -18.52
CA ILE A 85 13.85 -6.64 -18.98
C ILE A 85 14.29 -6.86 -20.44
N ALA A 86 14.09 -5.88 -21.32
CA ALA A 86 14.50 -5.97 -22.71
C ALA A 86 16.02 -6.08 -22.88
N GLU A 87 16.81 -5.33 -22.11
CA GLU A 87 18.29 -5.40 -22.11
C GLU A 87 18.82 -6.76 -21.62
N ILE A 88 18.22 -7.32 -20.56
CA ILE A 88 18.58 -8.66 -20.04
C ILE A 88 18.25 -9.72 -21.09
N HIS A 89 17.06 -9.63 -21.68
CA HIS A 89 16.64 -10.51 -22.77
C HIS A 89 17.45 -10.37 -24.06
N ALA A 90 18.10 -9.23 -24.31
CA ALA A 90 18.98 -9.02 -25.45
C ALA A 90 20.36 -9.67 -25.24
N ARG A 91 20.72 -9.96 -23.98
CA ARG A 91 21.92 -10.69 -23.58
C ARG A 91 21.67 -12.19 -23.38
N ASP A 92 20.52 -12.70 -23.86
CA ASP A 92 20.06 -14.08 -23.70
C ASP A 92 20.05 -14.57 -22.23
N ARG A 93 19.78 -13.65 -21.29
CA ARG A 93 19.66 -13.93 -19.86
C ARG A 93 18.21 -13.89 -19.40
N LEU A 94 17.94 -14.53 -18.26
CA LEU A 94 16.61 -14.60 -17.67
C LEU A 94 16.36 -13.41 -16.72
N PRO A 95 15.37 -12.53 -17.00
CA PRO A 95 14.97 -11.51 -16.04
C PRO A 95 14.16 -12.13 -14.91
N ILE A 96 14.61 -11.87 -13.68
CA ILE A 96 13.95 -12.30 -12.44
C ILE A 96 13.47 -11.07 -11.69
N LEU A 97 12.17 -10.80 -11.77
CA LEU A 97 11.54 -9.65 -11.13
C LEU A 97 11.21 -9.97 -9.67
N VAL A 98 11.80 -9.27 -8.71
CA VAL A 98 11.64 -9.55 -7.27
C VAL A 98 11.23 -8.32 -6.50
N GLY A 99 10.23 -8.42 -5.62
CA GLY A 99 9.84 -7.26 -4.83
C GLY A 99 8.67 -7.45 -3.89
N GLY A 100 8.55 -6.52 -2.94
CA GLY A 100 7.41 -6.40 -2.05
C GLY A 100 6.32 -5.45 -2.53
N THR A 101 6.57 -4.66 -3.58
CA THR A 101 5.60 -3.70 -4.12
C THR A 101 4.78 -4.37 -5.22
N HIS A 102 3.81 -5.21 -4.83
CA HIS A 102 2.99 -6.00 -5.77
C HIS A 102 2.25 -5.17 -6.81
N TYR A 103 1.93 -3.91 -6.49
CA TYR A 103 1.36 -2.94 -7.43
C TYR A 103 2.30 -2.65 -8.62
N TYR A 104 3.60 -2.52 -8.37
CA TYR A 104 4.64 -2.28 -9.39
C TYR A 104 4.85 -3.52 -10.26
N LEU A 105 4.92 -4.69 -9.62
CA LEU A 105 4.94 -5.99 -10.29
C LEU A 105 3.75 -6.14 -11.26
N GLN A 106 2.55 -5.76 -10.81
CA GLN A 106 1.35 -5.83 -11.63
C GLN A 106 1.42 -4.93 -12.87
N ALA A 107 1.95 -3.72 -12.73
CA ALA A 107 2.15 -2.76 -13.83
C ALA A 107 3.04 -3.33 -14.95
N VAL A 108 4.14 -4.00 -14.56
CA VAL A 108 5.12 -4.57 -15.48
C VAL A 108 4.62 -5.87 -16.10
N LEU A 109 3.98 -6.75 -15.32
CA LEU A 109 3.60 -8.08 -15.79
C LEU A 109 2.35 -8.07 -16.68
N TRP A 110 1.37 -7.21 -16.40
CA TRP A 110 0.12 -7.12 -17.18
C TRP A 110 0.08 -5.87 -18.05
N ARG A 111 -0.44 -5.99 -19.27
CA ARG A 111 -0.75 -4.82 -20.12
C ARG A 111 -1.92 -4.04 -19.52
N GLN A 112 -1.81 -2.70 -19.53
CA GLN A 112 -2.89 -1.77 -19.13
C GLN A 112 -3.44 -2.03 -17.72
N SER A 113 -2.64 -2.60 -16.82
CA SER A 113 -3.13 -3.00 -15.49
C SER A 113 -3.56 -1.81 -14.63
N LEU A 114 -3.06 -0.62 -14.92
CA LEU A 114 -3.20 0.57 -14.11
C LEU A 114 -3.45 1.77 -15.01
N VAL A 115 -4.29 2.70 -14.56
CA VAL A 115 -4.40 4.05 -15.12
C VAL A 115 -3.11 4.79 -14.73
N SER A 116 -1.97 4.37 -15.29
CA SER A 116 -0.63 4.85 -14.94
C SER A 116 -0.07 5.85 -15.95
N GLY A 117 -0.70 6.06 -17.10
CA GLY A 117 -0.33 7.20 -17.95
C GLY A 117 -0.72 8.50 -17.25
N ARG A 118 0.22 9.46 -17.14
CA ARG A 118 -0.16 10.86 -17.36
C ARG A 118 -0.76 10.86 -18.76
N PRO A 119 -2.05 11.16 -18.96
CA PRO A 119 -2.55 11.19 -20.31
C PRO A 119 -1.78 12.24 -21.07
N GLU A 120 -1.20 11.84 -22.21
CA GLU A 120 -0.69 12.78 -23.19
C GLU A 120 -1.77 13.84 -23.39
N PRO A 121 -1.47 15.13 -23.22
CA PRO A 121 -2.45 16.18 -23.43
C PRO A 121 -2.98 16.01 -24.85
N VAL A 122 -4.28 15.71 -24.96
CA VAL A 122 -4.92 15.54 -26.26
C VAL A 122 -4.73 16.87 -26.99
N ALA A 123 -4.05 16.84 -28.14
CA ALA A 123 -3.72 18.01 -28.96
C ALA A 123 -4.97 18.69 -29.59
N ALA A 124 -6.17 18.46 -29.05
CA ALA A 124 -7.44 18.92 -29.58
C ALA A 124 -8.42 19.33 -28.46
N SER A 125 -7.97 20.21 -27.58
CA SER A 125 -8.76 21.23 -26.89
C SER A 125 -7.82 21.86 -25.88
N SER A 126 -7.69 23.19 -25.89
CA SER A 126 -6.92 23.92 -24.89
C SER A 126 -7.26 23.37 -23.49
N PRO A 127 -6.28 22.97 -22.66
CA PRO A 127 -6.57 22.58 -21.29
C PRO A 127 -7.35 23.73 -20.64
N PRO A 128 -8.40 23.45 -19.85
CA PRO A 128 -9.06 24.50 -19.09
C PRO A 128 -7.97 25.27 -18.33
N PRO A 129 -8.02 26.60 -18.31
CA PRO A 129 -6.93 27.40 -17.78
C PRO A 129 -6.60 26.91 -16.36
N ARG A 130 -5.33 26.57 -16.12
CA ARG A 130 -4.81 26.11 -14.82
C ARG A 130 -5.22 27.01 -13.63
N SER A 131 -5.65 28.24 -13.92
CA SER A 131 -6.08 29.27 -12.97
C SER A 131 -7.48 29.07 -12.36
N THR A 132 -8.31 28.13 -12.83
CA THR A 132 -9.66 27.91 -12.25
C THR A 132 -9.73 26.78 -11.22
N PHE A 133 -8.69 25.96 -11.06
CA PHE A 133 -8.67 24.92 -10.03
C PHE A 133 -8.13 25.48 -8.71
N PRO A 134 -8.84 25.32 -7.58
CA PRO A 134 -8.32 25.70 -6.27
C PRO A 134 -7.09 24.88 -5.91
N ASP A 135 -6.28 25.38 -4.98
CA ASP A 135 -5.16 24.62 -4.43
C ASP A 135 -5.68 23.39 -3.66
N LEU A 136 -5.66 22.24 -4.33
CA LEU A 136 -6.12 20.96 -3.81
C LEU A 136 -5.35 20.53 -2.56
N HIS A 137 -4.09 20.97 -2.40
CA HIS A 137 -3.27 20.61 -1.25
C HIS A 137 -3.60 21.43 0.00
N ALA A 138 -4.15 22.63 -0.17
CA ALA A 138 -4.58 23.50 0.93
C ALA A 138 -6.00 23.19 1.45
N MET A 139 -6.84 22.51 0.66
CA MET A 139 -8.22 22.19 1.03
C MET A 139 -8.31 21.06 2.07
N ASP A 140 -9.36 21.06 2.90
CA ASP A 140 -9.66 19.95 3.81
C ASP A 140 -10.27 18.74 3.06
N ASN A 141 -10.32 17.58 3.72
CA ASN A 141 -10.81 16.35 3.09
C ASN A 141 -12.29 16.42 2.70
N THR A 142 -13.10 17.17 3.46
CA THR A 142 -14.54 17.32 3.21
C THR A 142 -14.77 18.12 1.94
N ASN A 143 -14.11 19.27 1.78
CA ASN A 143 -14.26 20.11 0.59
C ASN A 143 -13.65 19.44 -0.64
N LEU A 144 -12.53 18.71 -0.50
CA LEU A 144 -11.98 17.91 -1.59
C LEU A 144 -12.95 16.82 -2.07
N HIS A 145 -13.60 16.13 -1.13
CA HIS A 145 -14.56 15.11 -1.49
C HIS A 145 -15.84 15.71 -2.09
N ALA A 146 -16.30 16.85 -1.59
CA ALA A 146 -17.42 17.61 -2.16
C ALA A 146 -17.12 18.06 -3.61
N LEU A 147 -15.92 18.60 -3.86
CA LEU A 147 -15.47 18.97 -5.20
C LEU A 147 -15.41 17.76 -6.13
N LEU A 148 -14.91 16.61 -5.66
CA LEU A 148 -14.94 15.37 -6.43
C LEU A 148 -16.37 14.88 -6.68
N GLN A 149 -17.28 15.06 -5.73
CA GLN A 149 -18.69 14.65 -5.87
C GLN A 149 -19.45 15.47 -6.91
N GLU A 150 -19.10 16.74 -7.06
CA GLU A 150 -19.64 17.65 -8.08
C GLU A 150 -19.07 17.33 -9.48
N LEU A 151 -17.76 17.12 -9.57
CA LEU A 151 -17.06 16.95 -10.85
C LEU A 151 -17.06 15.51 -11.38
N ASP A 152 -16.99 14.51 -10.51
CA ASP A 152 -16.95 13.09 -10.87
C ASP A 152 -17.68 12.22 -9.80
N PRO A 153 -19.03 12.22 -9.82
CA PRO A 153 -19.84 11.53 -8.81
C PRO A 153 -19.63 10.01 -8.78
N VAL A 154 -19.19 9.41 -9.90
CA VAL A 154 -18.91 7.97 -9.98
C VAL A 154 -17.67 7.63 -9.17
N VAL A 155 -16.61 8.43 -9.31
CA VAL A 155 -15.36 8.23 -8.56
C VAL A 155 -15.50 8.65 -7.10
N ALA A 156 -16.29 9.69 -6.82
CA ALA A 156 -16.60 10.12 -5.45
C ALA A 156 -17.34 9.05 -4.63
N ARG A 157 -18.20 8.23 -5.26
CA ARG A 157 -18.85 7.08 -4.60
C ARG A 157 -17.88 5.95 -4.28
N ARG A 158 -16.84 5.78 -5.10
CA ARG A 158 -15.84 4.73 -4.94
C ARG A 158 -14.80 5.05 -3.86
N TRP A 159 -14.40 6.32 -3.73
CA TRP A 159 -13.42 6.74 -2.73
C TRP A 159 -14.07 7.24 -1.44
N HIS A 160 -13.49 6.85 -0.31
CA HIS A 160 -13.87 7.39 0.99
C HIS A 160 -13.31 8.83 1.13
N PRO A 161 -13.99 9.78 1.78
CA PRO A 161 -13.49 11.16 1.95
C PRO A 161 -12.10 11.24 2.59
N ASN A 162 -11.80 10.34 3.53
CA ASN A 162 -10.47 10.24 4.16
C ASN A 162 -9.35 9.70 3.25
N ASP A 163 -9.66 9.13 2.07
CA ASP A 163 -8.65 8.69 1.09
C ASP A 163 -8.10 9.88 0.29
N ARG A 164 -7.62 10.93 0.99
CA ARG A 164 -7.18 12.21 0.42
C ARG A 164 -6.34 12.04 -0.84
N ARG A 165 -5.33 11.16 -0.81
CA ARG A 165 -4.43 10.95 -1.96
C ARG A 165 -5.16 10.49 -3.23
N LYS A 166 -6.15 9.60 -3.10
CA LYS A 166 -6.91 9.10 -4.27
C LYS A 166 -7.89 10.16 -4.77
N VAL A 167 -8.46 10.93 -3.85
CA VAL A 167 -9.35 12.07 -4.17
C VAL A 167 -8.58 13.14 -4.92
N VAL A 168 -7.46 13.63 -4.35
CA VAL A 168 -6.57 14.61 -4.97
C VAL A 168 -6.09 14.10 -6.33
N ARG A 169 -5.60 12.85 -6.42
CA ARG A 169 -5.15 12.29 -7.70
C ARG A 169 -6.26 12.24 -8.76
N SER A 170 -7.50 11.92 -8.37
CA SER A 170 -8.63 11.90 -9.31
C SER A 170 -8.96 13.32 -9.81
N LEU A 171 -8.87 14.32 -8.93
CA LEU A 171 -9.04 15.74 -9.29
C LEU A 171 -7.88 16.26 -10.16
N GLU A 172 -6.65 15.85 -9.89
CA GLU A 172 -5.48 16.17 -10.73
C GLU A 172 -5.61 15.56 -12.12
N VAL A 173 -6.06 14.30 -12.24
CA VAL A 173 -6.33 13.69 -13.55
C VAL A 173 -7.37 14.51 -14.32
N LEU A 174 -8.45 14.93 -13.66
CA LEU A 174 -9.44 15.80 -14.29
C LEU A 174 -8.85 17.15 -14.70
N ARG A 175 -8.07 17.80 -13.83
CA ARG A 175 -7.39 19.07 -14.12
C ARG A 175 -6.43 18.97 -15.30
N ASP A 176 -5.60 17.92 -15.32
CA ASP A 176 -4.53 17.77 -16.29
C ASP A 176 -5.06 17.32 -17.66
N THR A 177 -6.20 16.62 -17.69
CA THR A 177 -6.72 15.96 -18.91
C THR A 177 -8.03 16.53 -19.42
N GLY A 178 -8.73 17.31 -18.60
CA GLY A 178 -10.08 17.81 -18.87
C GLY A 178 -11.17 16.73 -18.86
N ARG A 179 -10.83 15.46 -18.58
CA ARG A 179 -11.78 14.33 -18.58
C ARG A 179 -11.95 13.74 -17.18
N PRO A 180 -13.19 13.40 -16.76
CA PRO A 180 -13.45 12.70 -15.51
C PRO A 180 -12.62 11.41 -15.39
N HIS A 181 -12.13 11.12 -14.18
CA HIS A 181 -11.37 9.91 -13.93
C HIS A 181 -12.24 8.65 -14.12
N SER A 182 -13.56 8.76 -13.93
CA SER A 182 -14.51 7.70 -14.26
C SER A 182 -14.48 7.29 -15.73
N ASP A 183 -14.37 8.24 -16.66
CA ASP A 183 -14.31 7.94 -18.10
C ASP A 183 -13.07 7.11 -18.44
N TRP A 184 -11.90 7.50 -17.90
CA TRP A 184 -10.67 6.74 -18.06
C TRP A 184 -10.76 5.33 -17.47
N MET A 185 -11.43 5.18 -16.32
CA MET A 185 -11.65 3.87 -15.72
C MET A 185 -12.64 3.02 -16.52
N GLN A 186 -13.69 3.62 -17.08
CA GLN A 186 -14.65 2.94 -17.94
C GLN A 186 -14.01 2.55 -19.27
N GLU A 187 -13.18 3.40 -19.88
CA GLU A 187 -12.39 3.06 -21.06
C GLU A 187 -11.39 1.96 -20.76
N THR A 188 -10.70 2.02 -19.62
CA THR A 188 -9.80 0.94 -19.20
C THR A 188 -10.60 -0.35 -18.95
N GLN A 189 -11.81 -0.26 -18.40
CA GLN A 189 -12.69 -1.42 -18.17
C GLN A 189 -13.31 -1.98 -19.47
N ALA A 190 -13.73 -1.12 -20.39
CA ALA A 190 -14.30 -1.47 -21.68
C ALA A 190 -13.22 -1.99 -22.64
N ALA A 191 -12.05 -1.33 -22.67
CA ALA A 191 -10.84 -1.84 -23.31
C ALA A 191 -10.36 -3.13 -22.64
N SER A 192 -10.60 -3.32 -21.33
CA SER A 192 -10.35 -4.61 -20.65
C SER A 192 -11.34 -5.73 -21.00
N GLY A 193 -12.32 -5.47 -21.88
CA GLY A 193 -12.91 -6.52 -22.71
C GLY A 193 -11.83 -7.26 -23.53
N GLN A 194 -10.72 -6.58 -23.86
CA GLN A 194 -9.42 -7.20 -24.06
C GLN A 194 -8.77 -7.41 -22.67
N ALA A 195 -9.09 -8.55 -22.07
CA ALA A 195 -8.42 -9.17 -20.92
C ALA A 195 -7.13 -8.52 -20.41
N GLN A 196 -6.97 -8.44 -19.08
CA GLN A 196 -5.65 -8.25 -18.46
C GLN A 196 -4.70 -9.35 -18.96
N ARG A 197 -3.93 -9.07 -20.02
CA ARG A 197 -3.02 -10.03 -20.65
C ARG A 197 -1.62 -9.84 -20.09
N LEU A 198 -0.99 -10.96 -19.75
CA LEU A 198 0.43 -10.98 -19.41
C LEU A 198 1.27 -10.50 -20.60
N ARG A 199 2.35 -9.75 -20.32
CA ARG A 199 3.27 -9.23 -21.35
C ARG A 199 4.27 -10.27 -21.85
N PHE A 200 4.56 -11.27 -21.01
CA PHE A 200 5.63 -12.24 -21.18
C PHE A 200 5.11 -13.64 -20.84
N ASN A 201 5.84 -14.68 -21.27
CA ASN A 201 5.68 -15.98 -20.64
C ASN A 201 6.14 -15.86 -19.19
N THR A 202 5.24 -16.00 -18.22
CA THR A 202 5.52 -15.59 -16.84
C THR A 202 5.35 -16.75 -15.86
N CYS A 203 6.41 -17.05 -15.10
CA CYS A 203 6.35 -17.95 -13.96
C CYS A 203 6.39 -17.13 -12.66
N ILE A 204 5.31 -17.18 -11.87
CA ILE A 204 5.15 -16.41 -10.64
C ILE A 204 5.31 -17.35 -9.45
N PHE A 205 6.32 -17.11 -8.62
CA PHE A 205 6.51 -17.75 -7.33
C PHE A 205 6.05 -16.84 -6.21
N TRP A 206 4.97 -17.24 -5.53
CA TRP A 206 4.55 -16.62 -4.28
C TRP A 206 5.14 -17.37 -3.10
N ILE A 207 6.16 -16.79 -2.48
CA ILE A 207 6.71 -17.28 -1.23
C ILE A 207 5.78 -16.87 -0.08
N HIS A 208 5.23 -17.86 0.59
CA HIS A 208 4.26 -17.69 1.67
C HIS A 208 4.83 -18.25 2.98
N ALA A 209 4.57 -17.58 4.09
CA ALA A 209 4.83 -18.09 5.43
C ALA A 209 3.59 -17.89 6.31
N ALA A 210 3.30 -18.85 7.19
CA ALA A 210 2.23 -18.71 8.17
C ALA A 210 2.49 -17.52 9.10
N LYS A 211 1.43 -16.81 9.48
CA LYS A 211 1.51 -15.60 10.31
C LYS A 211 2.28 -15.83 11.61
N ASP A 212 2.02 -16.95 12.28
CA ASP A 212 2.60 -17.23 13.60
C ASP A 212 4.11 -17.46 13.53
N ALA A 213 4.62 -17.92 12.39
CA ALA A 213 6.06 -18.03 12.14
C ALA A 213 6.66 -16.73 11.58
N LEU A 214 5.89 -15.95 10.81
CA LEU A 214 6.37 -14.73 10.16
C LEU A 214 6.47 -13.55 11.12
N ASP A 215 5.49 -13.33 12.01
CA ASP A 215 5.48 -12.18 12.91
C ASP A 215 6.75 -12.13 13.80
N PRO A 216 7.18 -13.23 14.47
CA PRO A 216 8.42 -13.23 15.26
C PRO A 216 9.68 -12.96 14.42
N ARG A 217 9.73 -13.45 13.18
CA ARG A 217 10.86 -13.20 12.27
C ARG A 217 10.96 -11.74 11.87
N LEU A 218 9.83 -11.10 11.63
CA LEU A 218 9.79 -9.68 11.31
C LEU A 218 10.28 -8.84 12.48
N ASP A 219 9.92 -9.23 13.70
CA ASP A 219 10.35 -8.54 14.92
C ASP A 219 11.85 -8.70 15.15
N ALA A 220 12.36 -9.94 15.11
CA ALA A 220 13.79 -10.23 15.23
C ALA A 220 14.62 -9.52 14.16
N ARG A 221 14.09 -9.41 12.94
CA ARG A 221 14.75 -8.66 11.86
C ARG A 221 14.84 -7.16 12.15
N VAL A 222 13.81 -6.56 12.75
CA VAL A 222 13.89 -5.15 13.18
C VAL A 222 14.93 -5.00 14.30
N ASP A 223 15.04 -5.97 15.20
CA ASP A 223 16.07 -5.97 16.23
C ASP A 223 17.48 -6.09 15.63
N GLU A 224 17.67 -6.91 14.59
CA GLU A 224 18.92 -7.03 13.85
C GLU A 224 19.29 -5.74 13.10
N MET A 225 18.29 -5.00 12.56
CA MET A 225 18.54 -3.70 11.92
C MET A 225 19.20 -2.71 12.88
N ILE A 226 18.86 -2.75 14.17
CA ILE A 226 19.51 -1.91 15.19
C ILE A 226 21.00 -2.25 15.28
N GLN A 227 21.31 -3.55 15.39
CA GLN A 227 22.69 -4.04 15.50
C GLN A 227 23.53 -3.69 14.26
N ARG A 228 22.89 -3.69 13.08
CA ARG A 228 23.51 -3.29 11.80
C ARG A 228 23.72 -1.79 11.65
N GLY A 229 23.19 -0.97 12.57
CA GLY A 229 23.40 0.47 12.58
C GLY A 229 22.23 1.32 12.07
N LEU A 230 20.99 0.87 12.21
CA LEU A 230 19.78 1.65 11.86
C LEU A 230 19.83 3.09 12.41
N TYR A 231 20.29 3.28 13.65
CA TYR A 231 20.42 4.60 14.25
C TYR A 231 21.42 5.50 13.52
N ASN A 232 22.47 4.94 12.92
CA ASN A 232 23.43 5.72 12.14
C ASN A 232 22.80 6.22 10.83
N GLU A 233 21.97 5.40 10.20
CA GLU A 233 21.22 5.79 9.00
C GLU A 233 20.22 6.91 9.30
N LEU A 234 19.50 6.82 10.42
CA LEU A 234 18.61 7.88 10.91
C LEU A 234 19.35 9.18 11.23
N ARG A 235 20.56 9.10 11.82
CA ARG A 235 21.42 10.27 12.07
C ARG A 235 21.89 10.92 10.76
N SER A 236 22.28 10.12 9.78
CA SER A 236 22.70 10.63 8.46
C SER A 236 21.55 11.32 7.74
N LEU A 237 20.33 10.76 7.81
CA LEU A 237 19.13 11.43 7.31
C LEU A 237 18.88 12.77 8.01
N ARG A 238 19.02 12.82 9.34
CA ARG A 238 18.88 14.07 10.10
C ARG A 238 19.88 15.12 9.63
N ARG A 239 21.15 14.74 9.41
CA ARG A 239 22.18 15.66 8.90
C ARG A 239 21.82 16.21 7.52
N LEU A 240 21.41 15.33 6.59
CA LEU A 240 20.95 15.73 5.25
C LEU A 240 19.76 16.70 5.33
N ARG A 241 18.83 16.46 6.26
CA ARG A 241 17.69 17.36 6.52
C ARG A 241 18.14 18.71 7.07
N SER A 242 19.04 18.74 8.05
CA SER A 242 19.52 20.00 8.64
C SER A 242 20.29 20.87 7.64
N THR A 243 21.02 20.27 6.71
CA THR A 243 21.73 21.02 5.66
C THR A 243 20.79 21.56 4.58
N ALA A 244 19.61 20.96 4.41
CA ALA A 244 18.57 21.42 3.49
C ALA A 244 17.63 22.47 4.13
N ALA A 245 17.83 22.80 5.41
CA ALA A 245 16.98 23.69 6.21
C ALA A 245 17.19 25.17 5.84
N GLY A 246 16.69 25.54 4.66
CA GLY A 246 16.21 26.89 4.37
C GLY A 246 14.69 26.96 4.24
N THR A 247 13.96 25.86 4.48
CA THR A 247 12.51 25.78 4.28
C THR A 247 11.82 25.22 5.50
N ASP A 248 11.06 26.08 6.19
CA ASP A 248 10.22 25.80 7.34
C ASP A 248 8.91 25.07 6.94
N SER A 249 9.01 24.18 5.95
CA SER A 249 7.84 23.48 5.40
C SER A 249 7.48 22.24 6.24
N PRO A 250 6.19 22.03 6.55
CA PRO A 250 5.74 20.86 7.29
C PRO A 250 6.17 19.56 6.58
N ARG A 251 6.76 18.65 7.37
CA ARG A 251 7.41 17.42 6.89
C ARG A 251 6.40 16.49 6.24
N ASP A 252 6.52 16.27 4.93
CA ASP A 252 5.57 15.44 4.18
C ASP A 252 6.04 13.98 4.02
N TYR A 253 5.62 13.10 4.95
CA TYR A 253 5.85 11.63 4.87
C TYR A 253 4.98 10.94 3.82
N THR A 254 4.34 11.70 2.93
CA THR A 254 3.53 11.17 1.85
C THR A 254 4.25 11.07 0.52
N HIS A 255 5.53 11.45 0.46
CA HIS A 255 6.34 11.45 -0.78
C HIS A 255 7.69 10.75 -0.61
N GLY A 256 8.18 10.19 -1.71
CA GLY A 256 9.53 9.64 -1.84
C GLY A 256 9.91 8.58 -0.80
N ILE A 257 11.20 8.59 -0.42
CA ILE A 257 11.76 7.68 0.59
C ILE A 257 11.15 7.87 1.98
N LEU A 258 10.59 9.05 2.29
CA LEU A 258 10.00 9.35 3.59
C LEU A 258 8.78 8.46 3.91
N GLN A 259 8.21 7.79 2.92
CA GLN A 259 7.16 6.79 3.12
C GLN A 259 7.66 5.48 3.77
N ALA A 260 8.97 5.23 3.77
CA ALA A 260 9.58 4.01 4.29
C ALA A 260 9.21 3.77 5.75
N ILE A 261 8.96 2.50 6.07
CA ILE A 261 8.67 2.06 7.45
C ILE A 261 9.97 2.13 8.24
N GLY A 262 9.96 2.88 9.34
CA GLY A 262 11.14 3.17 10.15
C GLY A 262 11.61 4.62 10.07
N LEU A 263 11.10 5.44 9.14
CA LEU A 263 11.43 6.87 9.09
C LEU A 263 10.42 7.68 9.90
N LYS A 264 9.16 7.66 9.47
CA LYS A 264 8.08 8.36 10.18
C LYS A 264 7.86 7.83 11.61
N GLU A 265 8.14 6.55 11.85
CA GLU A 265 8.01 5.95 13.17
C GLU A 265 9.06 6.46 14.16
N PHE A 266 10.24 6.84 13.68
CA PHE A 266 11.33 7.39 14.50
C PHE A 266 11.34 8.92 14.56
N GLU A 267 10.35 9.56 13.94
CA GLU A 267 10.22 11.01 13.97
C GLU A 267 10.16 11.60 15.40
N PRO A 268 9.42 11.01 16.36
CA PRO A 268 9.42 11.52 17.74
C PRO A 268 10.81 11.46 18.38
N MET A 269 11.60 10.44 18.07
CA MET A 269 12.98 10.31 18.55
C MET A 269 13.89 11.36 17.90
N LEU A 270 13.73 11.62 16.61
CA LEU A 270 14.50 12.63 15.89
C LEU A 270 14.21 14.04 16.42
N GLN A 271 12.94 14.35 16.71
CA GLN A 271 12.51 15.63 17.31
C GLN A 271 13.04 15.79 18.73
N ALA A 272 12.90 14.76 19.58
CA ALA A 272 13.46 14.79 20.94
C ALA A 272 14.99 14.99 20.96
N ALA A 273 15.68 14.52 19.91
CA ALA A 273 17.10 14.73 19.73
C ALA A 273 17.45 16.09 19.10
N GLU A 274 16.51 16.82 18.48
CA GLU A 274 16.68 18.20 18.01
C GLU A 274 16.80 19.18 19.18
N ASP A 275 16.12 18.89 20.29
CA ASP A 275 16.15 19.68 21.53
C ASP A 275 17.43 19.47 22.38
N LEU A 276 18.33 18.56 21.97
CA LEU A 276 19.55 18.19 22.69
C LEU A 276 20.82 18.65 21.94
N PRO A 277 21.84 19.20 22.64
CA PRO A 277 23.16 19.46 22.06
C PRO A 277 23.81 18.16 21.55
N THR A 278 24.48 18.26 20.41
CA THR A 278 24.71 17.21 19.38
C THR A 278 25.51 15.94 19.78
N GLU A 279 25.84 15.68 21.05
CA GLU A 279 26.74 14.55 21.37
C GLU A 279 26.27 13.58 22.46
N ASP A 280 25.27 13.93 23.28
CA ASP A 280 24.82 13.05 24.38
C ASP A 280 23.48 12.37 24.08
N LEU A 281 23.53 11.30 23.26
CA LEU A 281 22.38 10.41 23.01
C LEU A 281 22.33 9.23 24.01
N ALA A 282 23.10 9.30 25.09
CA ALA A 282 23.04 8.36 26.22
C ALA A 282 21.98 8.77 27.27
N ASP A 283 20.98 9.56 26.88
CA ASP A 283 19.87 9.96 27.74
C ASP A 283 18.81 8.83 27.79
N ASP A 284 18.44 8.41 29.01
CA ASP A 284 17.36 7.45 29.29
C ASP A 284 16.02 7.84 28.63
N ARG A 285 15.81 9.13 28.37
CA ARG A 285 14.62 9.60 27.63
C ARG A 285 14.65 9.18 26.17
N LEU A 286 15.82 9.26 25.52
CA LEU A 286 15.97 8.86 24.13
C LEU A 286 15.89 7.33 23.99
N SER A 287 16.39 6.58 24.97
CA SER A 287 16.27 5.12 24.99
C SER A 287 14.79 4.69 25.12
N THR A 288 14.03 5.35 25.98
CA THR A 288 12.59 5.07 26.18
C THR A 288 11.76 5.43 24.93
N VAL A 289 11.99 6.62 24.35
CA VAL A 289 11.30 7.04 23.11
C VAL A 289 11.71 6.14 21.94
N GLY A 290 12.98 5.78 21.84
CA GLY A 290 13.51 4.86 20.84
C GLY A 290 12.85 3.48 20.92
N ALA A 291 12.67 2.93 22.12
CA ALA A 291 11.96 1.66 22.34
C ALA A 291 10.50 1.72 21.87
N ALA A 292 9.79 2.81 22.15
CA ALA A 292 8.42 2.99 21.66
C ALA A 292 8.35 3.14 20.12
N CYS A 293 9.33 3.83 19.52
CA CYS A 293 9.46 3.95 18.06
C CYS A 293 9.71 2.57 17.42
N LEU A 294 10.55 1.74 18.04
CA LEU A 294 10.84 0.37 17.59
C LEU A 294 9.60 -0.52 17.61
N GLU A 295 8.84 -0.52 18.70
CA GLU A 295 7.59 -1.30 18.77
C GLU A 295 6.57 -0.84 17.71
N THR A 296 6.54 0.46 17.44
CA THR A 296 5.72 1.02 16.35
C THR A 296 6.21 0.53 14.99
N MET A 297 7.53 0.52 14.73
CA MET A 297 8.13 0.01 13.50
C MET A 297 7.83 -1.48 13.30
N LYS A 298 7.96 -2.30 14.35
CA LYS A 298 7.61 -3.73 14.34
C LYS A 298 6.14 -3.94 13.98
N LEU A 299 5.24 -3.21 14.65
CA LEU A 299 3.80 -3.24 14.36
C LEU A 299 3.50 -2.87 12.89
N ARG A 300 4.12 -1.81 12.38
CA ARG A 300 3.92 -1.33 11.01
C ARG A 300 4.47 -2.29 9.97
N THR A 301 5.58 -2.95 10.27
CA THR A 301 6.18 -4.02 9.45
C THR A 301 5.24 -5.22 9.35
N ARG A 302 4.67 -5.69 10.47
CA ARG A 302 3.65 -6.77 10.48
C ARG A 302 2.40 -6.36 9.68
N GLN A 303 1.92 -5.13 9.86
CA GLN A 303 0.79 -4.60 9.08
C GLN A 303 1.09 -4.52 7.57
N TYR A 304 2.33 -4.21 7.20
CA TYR A 304 2.76 -4.17 5.80
C TYR A 304 2.79 -5.57 5.19
N ALA A 305 3.38 -6.56 5.87
CA ALA A 305 3.36 -7.97 5.44
C ALA A 305 1.93 -8.49 5.20
N ARG A 306 0.98 -8.15 6.08
CA ARG A 306 -0.43 -8.52 5.93
C ARG A 306 -1.10 -7.84 4.74
N ARG A 307 -0.81 -6.55 4.51
CA ARG A 307 -1.31 -5.80 3.35
C ARG A 307 -0.78 -6.37 2.04
N GLN A 308 0.48 -6.79 2.00
CA GLN A 308 1.08 -7.48 0.85
C GLN A 308 0.35 -8.78 0.53
N THR A 309 0.15 -9.66 1.53
CA THR A 309 -0.61 -10.90 1.34
C THR A 309 -2.05 -10.63 0.88
N ALA A 310 -2.72 -9.64 1.47
CA ALA A 310 -4.06 -9.24 1.03
C ALA A 310 -4.07 -8.72 -0.41
N TRP A 311 -3.05 -7.96 -0.84
CA TRP A 311 -2.93 -7.49 -2.21
C TRP A 311 -2.76 -8.64 -3.20
N ILE A 312 -1.87 -9.59 -2.90
CA ILE A 312 -1.67 -10.78 -3.74
C ILE A 312 -3.00 -11.52 -3.91
N ARG A 313 -3.73 -11.74 -2.82
CA ARG A 313 -5.00 -12.48 -2.84
C ARG A 313 -6.15 -11.74 -3.54
N ASN A 314 -6.28 -10.44 -3.32
CA ASN A 314 -7.45 -9.68 -3.74
C ASN A 314 -7.26 -8.90 -5.04
N LYS A 315 -6.02 -8.76 -5.54
CA LYS A 315 -5.71 -8.01 -6.76
C LYS A 315 -4.94 -8.87 -7.75
N LEU A 316 -3.79 -9.41 -7.33
CA LEU A 316 -2.88 -10.12 -8.25
C LEU A 316 -3.45 -11.47 -8.71
N LEU A 317 -4.01 -12.27 -7.80
CA LEU A 317 -4.63 -13.55 -8.15
C LEU A 317 -5.86 -13.37 -9.06
N PRO A 318 -6.84 -12.49 -8.76
CA PRO A 318 -7.93 -12.23 -9.68
C PRO A 318 -7.47 -11.77 -11.05
N ALA A 319 -6.42 -10.93 -11.13
CA ALA A 319 -5.83 -10.51 -12.40
C ALA A 319 -5.24 -11.68 -13.20
N TYR A 320 -4.50 -12.55 -12.53
CA TYR A 320 -3.96 -13.77 -13.13
C TYR A 320 -5.06 -14.71 -13.65
N HIS A 321 -6.08 -14.95 -12.83
CA HIS A 321 -7.21 -15.80 -13.22
C HIS A 321 -8.02 -15.20 -14.38
N ALA A 322 -8.17 -13.87 -14.43
CA ALA A 322 -8.79 -13.20 -15.56
C ALA A 322 -7.98 -13.40 -16.85
N THR A 323 -6.63 -13.42 -16.78
CA THR A 323 -5.79 -13.77 -17.93
C THR A 323 -6.10 -15.18 -18.45
N LEU A 324 -6.24 -16.16 -17.55
CA LEU A 324 -6.52 -17.56 -17.93
C LEU A 324 -7.91 -17.75 -18.56
N ALA A 325 -8.89 -16.95 -18.15
CA ALA A 325 -10.26 -17.06 -18.64
C ALA A 325 -10.43 -16.55 -20.08
N THR A 326 -9.45 -15.82 -20.62
CA THR A 326 -9.61 -15.12 -21.89
C THR A 326 -9.10 -15.98 -23.05
N GLY A 327 -10.04 -16.45 -23.87
CA GLY A 327 -9.86 -17.50 -24.89
C GLY A 327 -9.06 -17.13 -26.14
N GLY A 328 -7.92 -16.44 -25.99
CA GLY A 328 -6.95 -16.20 -27.07
C GLY A 328 -5.66 -17.00 -26.90
N VAL A 329 -4.67 -16.77 -27.78
CA VAL A 329 -3.29 -17.24 -27.59
C VAL A 329 -2.71 -16.54 -26.36
N ALA A 330 -2.91 -17.16 -25.19
CA ALA A 330 -2.40 -16.68 -23.92
C ALA A 330 -0.91 -16.99 -23.81
N PRO A 331 -0.09 -16.09 -23.24
CA PRO A 331 1.28 -16.41 -22.88
C PRO A 331 1.32 -17.64 -21.97
N ARG A 332 2.35 -18.48 -22.11
CA ARG A 332 2.57 -19.57 -21.15
C ARG A 332 2.74 -18.94 -19.78
N SER A 333 1.93 -19.37 -18.80
CA SER A 333 1.98 -18.79 -17.47
C SER A 333 1.80 -19.83 -16.39
N ALA A 334 2.48 -19.63 -15.26
CA ALA A 334 2.32 -20.49 -14.10
C ALA A 334 2.37 -19.67 -12.82
N PHE A 335 1.60 -20.10 -11.81
CA PHE A 335 1.55 -19.44 -10.51
C PHE A 335 1.68 -20.50 -9.42
N TYR A 336 2.77 -20.45 -8.67
CA TYR A 336 3.10 -21.41 -7.62
C TYR A 336 3.20 -20.74 -6.26
N VAL A 337 2.88 -21.51 -5.22
CA VAL A 337 3.12 -21.12 -3.83
C VAL A 337 4.24 -21.97 -3.28
N LEU A 338 5.25 -21.32 -2.69
CA LEU A 338 6.36 -21.98 -2.00
C LEU A 338 6.27 -21.68 -0.50
N ASP A 339 6.36 -22.72 0.33
CA ASP A 339 6.17 -22.60 1.78
C ASP A 339 7.49 -22.31 2.50
N ALA A 340 7.64 -21.06 2.93
CA ALA A 340 8.75 -20.60 3.76
C ALA A 340 8.36 -20.52 5.25
N THR A 341 7.30 -21.21 5.69
CA THR A 341 6.92 -21.23 7.12
C THR A 341 7.99 -21.83 8.00
N ASP A 342 8.81 -22.74 7.49
CA ASP A 342 9.95 -23.33 8.19
C ASP A 342 11.23 -23.05 7.38
N LEU A 343 12.17 -22.28 7.95
CA LEU A 343 13.40 -21.89 7.27
C LEU A 343 14.45 -23.00 7.27
N GLU A 344 14.40 -23.95 8.21
CA GLU A 344 15.31 -25.09 8.24
C GLU A 344 15.08 -25.99 7.01
N ARG A 345 13.82 -26.05 6.56
CA ARG A 345 13.40 -26.79 5.37
C ARG A 345 13.35 -25.92 4.11
N TRP A 346 14.05 -24.78 4.09
CA TRP A 346 14.10 -23.88 2.94
C TRP A 346 14.49 -24.58 1.64
N SER A 347 15.58 -25.36 1.67
CA SER A 347 16.10 -26.03 0.48
C SER A 347 15.12 -27.06 -0.07
N GLU A 348 14.35 -27.72 0.79
CA GLU A 348 13.36 -28.73 0.44
C GLU A 348 12.04 -28.12 -0.05
N ARG A 349 11.56 -27.05 0.59
CA ARG A 349 10.21 -26.50 0.34
C ARG A 349 10.18 -25.29 -0.59
N VAL A 350 11.29 -24.60 -0.77
CA VAL A 350 11.38 -23.36 -1.55
C VAL A 350 12.45 -23.46 -2.63
N GLY A 351 13.71 -23.72 -2.24
CA GLY A 351 14.85 -23.72 -3.16
C GLY A 351 14.73 -24.76 -4.27
N THR A 352 14.72 -26.04 -3.91
CA THR A 352 14.66 -27.16 -4.88
C THR A 352 13.38 -27.14 -5.72
N PRO A 353 12.17 -26.98 -5.14
CA PRO A 353 10.96 -26.94 -5.93
C PRO A 353 10.86 -25.71 -6.82
N GLY A 354 11.31 -24.55 -6.34
CA GLY A 354 11.34 -23.31 -7.12
C GLY A 354 12.26 -23.42 -8.33
N LEU A 355 13.49 -23.92 -8.14
CA LEU A 355 14.45 -24.11 -9.23
C LEU A 355 13.98 -25.14 -10.25
N ALA A 356 13.50 -26.30 -9.80
CA ALA A 356 13.00 -27.34 -10.69
C ALA A 356 11.84 -26.82 -11.55
N THR A 357 10.86 -26.15 -10.92
CA THR A 357 9.70 -25.59 -11.62
C THR A 357 10.09 -24.49 -12.61
N ALA A 358 11.04 -23.61 -12.24
CA ALA A 358 11.53 -22.57 -13.14
C ALA A 358 12.27 -23.19 -14.35
N THR A 359 13.05 -24.24 -14.12
CA THR A 359 13.76 -24.99 -15.17
C THR A 359 12.77 -25.62 -16.15
N ASP A 360 11.77 -26.34 -15.63
CA ASP A 360 10.72 -26.98 -16.43
C ASP A 360 9.88 -25.94 -17.19
N PHE A 361 9.64 -24.78 -16.58
CA PHE A 361 8.93 -23.68 -17.22
C PHE A 361 9.69 -23.13 -18.42
N ILE A 362 10.99 -22.88 -18.27
CA ILE A 362 11.85 -22.30 -19.32
C ILE A 362 12.07 -23.28 -20.47
N ARG A 363 12.14 -24.58 -20.18
CA ARG A 363 12.32 -25.65 -21.18
C ARG A 363 11.03 -26.07 -21.89
N ASP A 364 9.92 -25.37 -21.63
CA ASP A 364 8.59 -25.75 -22.11
C ASP A 364 8.18 -27.19 -21.74
N ALA A 365 8.76 -27.76 -20.67
CA ALA A 365 8.45 -29.11 -20.19
C ALA A 365 7.08 -29.16 -19.49
N PRO A 366 6.47 -30.35 -19.32
CA PRO A 366 5.26 -30.51 -18.53
C PRO A 366 5.47 -30.02 -17.09
N LEU A 367 4.58 -29.14 -16.63
CA LEU A 367 4.65 -28.56 -15.29
C LEU A 367 3.88 -29.41 -14.28
N ARG A 368 4.46 -29.62 -13.10
CA ARG A 368 3.78 -30.26 -11.95
C ARG A 368 2.63 -29.40 -11.44
N SER A 369 1.58 -30.02 -10.91
CA SER A 369 0.48 -29.26 -10.30
C SER A 369 0.97 -28.47 -9.07
N PRO A 370 0.49 -27.22 -8.85
CA PRO A 370 0.83 -26.47 -7.63
C PRO A 370 0.53 -27.23 -6.33
N THR A 371 -0.48 -28.11 -6.31
CA THR A 371 -0.85 -28.92 -5.14
C THR A 371 0.15 -30.02 -4.82
N GLU A 372 0.91 -30.50 -5.82
CA GLU A 372 1.98 -31.48 -5.63
C GLU A 372 3.20 -30.85 -4.95
N ILE A 373 3.45 -29.56 -5.20
CA ILE A 373 4.55 -28.82 -4.58
C ILE A 373 4.19 -28.38 -3.16
N HIS A 374 2.96 -27.94 -2.95
CA HIS A 374 2.50 -27.51 -1.63
C HIS A 374 1.03 -27.85 -1.41
N ALA A 375 0.75 -28.62 -0.35
CA ALA A 375 -0.59 -29.13 -0.07
C ALA A 375 -1.66 -28.03 0.08
N LYS A 376 -1.30 -26.86 0.64
CA LYS A 376 -2.24 -25.74 0.79
C LYS A 376 -2.30 -24.81 -0.44
N ALA A 377 -1.60 -25.14 -1.53
CA ALA A 377 -1.60 -24.31 -2.74
C ALA A 377 -3.00 -24.16 -3.32
N ALA A 378 -3.83 -25.21 -3.30
CA ALA A 378 -5.23 -25.13 -3.77
C ALA A 378 -6.01 -24.04 -3.03
N VAL A 379 -5.90 -23.97 -1.70
CA VAL A 379 -6.60 -22.98 -0.87
C VAL A 379 -6.00 -21.57 -1.02
N LEU A 380 -4.67 -21.48 -1.16
CA LEU A 380 -3.98 -20.21 -1.27
C LEU A 380 -4.18 -19.55 -2.65
N LEU A 381 -4.20 -20.34 -3.71
CA LEU A 381 -4.38 -19.90 -5.10
C LEU A 381 -5.84 -19.88 -5.56
N ALA A 382 -6.77 -20.44 -4.78
CA ALA A 382 -8.19 -20.32 -5.02
C ALA A 382 -8.56 -18.84 -5.18
N GLN A 383 -9.37 -18.53 -6.19
CA GLN A 383 -9.96 -17.21 -6.30
C GLN A 383 -10.72 -16.94 -5.00
N PRO A 384 -10.50 -15.78 -4.34
CA PRO A 384 -11.44 -15.36 -3.33
C PRO A 384 -12.82 -15.37 -3.99
N ALA A 385 -13.83 -15.93 -3.30
CA ALA A 385 -15.21 -15.76 -3.72
C ALA A 385 -15.37 -14.29 -4.07
N LYS A 386 -15.86 -13.97 -5.28
CA LYS A 386 -16.19 -12.60 -5.63
C LYS A 386 -16.97 -12.10 -4.43
N SER A 387 -16.40 -11.20 -3.62
CA SER A 387 -17.25 -10.40 -2.75
C SER A 387 -18.26 -9.87 -3.75
N GLU A 388 -19.56 -10.13 -3.48
CA GLU A 388 -20.66 -9.62 -4.29
C GLU A 388 -20.18 -8.33 -4.90
N ALA A 389 -20.20 -8.29 -6.25
CA ALA A 389 -19.60 -7.23 -7.02
C ALA A 389 -19.86 -5.93 -6.29
N VAL A 390 -18.91 -5.01 -6.39
CA VAL A 390 -19.08 -3.70 -5.81
C VAL A 390 -20.15 -2.89 -6.59
N ASP A 391 -21.31 -3.50 -6.81
CA ASP A 391 -22.61 -2.97 -7.20
C ASP A 391 -23.27 -2.22 -6.04
N GLU A 392 -22.74 -2.36 -4.82
CA GLU A 392 -23.11 -1.48 -3.71
C GLU A 392 -21.90 -0.67 -3.21
N TRP A 393 -21.31 0.19 -4.05
CA TRP A 393 -20.61 1.41 -3.55
C TRP A 393 -21.59 2.39 -2.88
N ARG A 394 -22.65 1.88 -2.25
CA ARG A 394 -23.64 2.64 -1.53
C ARG A 394 -23.03 3.03 -0.20
N LYS A 395 -22.86 4.34 -0.03
CA LYS A 395 -22.33 4.92 1.20
C LYS A 395 -23.43 4.96 2.25
N TYR A 396 -23.10 4.50 3.44
CA TYR A 396 -23.96 4.58 4.61
C TYR A 396 -23.33 5.50 5.65
N THR A 397 -24.04 6.53 6.05
CA THR A 397 -23.62 7.43 7.12
C THR A 397 -24.30 7.03 8.41
N CYS A 398 -23.53 6.81 9.48
CA CYS A 398 -24.08 6.55 10.81
C CYS A 398 -24.28 7.87 11.56
N PRO A 399 -25.51 8.37 11.74
CA PRO A 399 -25.75 9.63 12.45
C PRO A 399 -25.32 9.54 13.92
N GLU A 400 -25.46 8.38 14.55
CA GLU A 400 -25.17 8.18 15.97
C GLU A 400 -23.67 8.25 16.26
N CYS A 401 -22.88 7.55 15.45
CA CYS A 401 -21.44 7.58 15.57
C CYS A 401 -20.85 8.92 15.12
N THR A 402 -21.47 9.59 14.13
CA THR A 402 -21.06 10.92 13.67
C THR A 402 -21.25 11.97 14.77
N ALA A 403 -22.40 11.96 15.44
CA ALA A 403 -22.68 12.85 16.56
C ALA A 403 -21.70 12.63 17.74
N ALA A 404 -21.33 11.36 18.01
CA ALA A 404 -20.37 11.02 19.04
C ALA A 404 -18.90 11.34 18.67
N ALA A 405 -18.60 11.58 17.39
CA ALA A 405 -17.24 11.71 16.87
C ALA A 405 -16.75 13.17 16.69
N ARG A 406 -17.32 14.12 17.44
CA ARG A 406 -16.85 15.54 17.50
C ARG A 406 -16.60 16.17 16.11
N GLY A 407 -17.54 15.97 15.19
CA GLY A 407 -17.49 16.58 13.85
C GLY A 407 -16.91 15.69 12.73
N GLN A 408 -16.45 14.48 13.04
CA GLN A 408 -16.00 13.53 12.01
C GLN A 408 -17.17 12.64 11.54
N VAL A 409 -17.55 12.77 10.27
CA VAL A 409 -18.59 11.94 9.64
C VAL A 409 -18.13 10.48 9.57
N VAL A 410 -18.95 9.57 10.11
CA VAL A 410 -18.71 8.13 10.06
C VAL A 410 -19.47 7.56 8.87
N GLU A 411 -18.76 7.45 7.75
CA GLU A 411 -19.23 6.88 6.49
C GLU A 411 -18.66 5.47 6.29
N LEU A 412 -19.48 4.57 5.75
CA LEU A 412 -19.16 3.15 5.55
C LEU A 412 -19.54 2.75 4.12
N ASN A 413 -18.73 1.89 3.50
CA ASN A 413 -18.92 1.51 2.11
C ASN A 413 -19.60 0.15 2.01
N GLY A 414 -20.83 0.16 1.48
CA GLY A 414 -21.61 -1.05 1.21
C GLY A 414 -22.35 -1.62 2.43
N THR A 415 -23.26 -2.54 2.14
CA THR A 415 -24.17 -3.13 3.15
C THR A 415 -23.45 -4.02 4.16
N ALA A 416 -22.37 -4.70 3.75
CA ALA A 416 -21.59 -5.57 4.63
C ALA A 416 -20.87 -4.80 5.75
N GLU A 417 -20.16 -3.72 5.40
CA GLU A 417 -19.50 -2.85 6.39
C GLU A 417 -20.54 -2.16 7.30
N TRP A 418 -21.67 -1.75 6.74
CA TRP A 418 -22.78 -1.18 7.52
C TRP A 418 -23.32 -2.15 8.57
N LYS A 419 -23.59 -3.41 8.20
CA LYS A 419 -24.05 -4.45 9.12
C LYS A 419 -23.01 -4.72 10.22
N ALA A 420 -21.74 -4.85 9.84
CA ALA A 420 -20.65 -5.07 10.79
C ALA A 420 -20.49 -3.88 11.76
N HIS A 421 -20.61 -2.65 11.25
CA HIS A 421 -20.55 -1.43 12.07
C HIS A 421 -21.67 -1.37 13.11
N ARG A 422 -22.91 -1.70 12.74
CA ARG A 422 -24.05 -1.71 13.68
C ARG A 422 -23.85 -2.66 14.84
N GLY A 423 -23.14 -3.78 14.64
CA GLY A 423 -22.76 -4.70 15.72
C GLY A 423 -21.54 -4.26 16.55
N SER A 424 -20.80 -3.23 16.10
CA SER A 424 -19.52 -2.85 16.70
C SER A 424 -19.67 -2.28 18.12
N ARG A 425 -18.63 -2.45 18.93
CA ARG A 425 -18.54 -1.82 20.27
C ARG A 425 -18.60 -0.29 20.17
N ARG A 426 -18.06 0.30 19.10
CA ARG A 426 -18.09 1.75 18.85
C ARG A 426 -19.53 2.24 18.69
N HIS A 427 -20.32 1.60 17.83
CA HIS A 427 -21.72 1.97 17.61
C HIS A 427 -22.57 1.80 18.88
N ARG A 428 -22.40 0.69 19.61
CA ARG A 428 -23.08 0.48 20.89
C ARG A 428 -22.74 1.55 21.94
N ARG A 429 -21.48 2.00 22.00
CA ARG A 429 -21.07 3.10 22.89
C ARG A 429 -21.67 4.44 22.47
N ALA A 430 -21.72 4.73 21.17
CA ALA A 430 -22.32 5.94 20.63
C ALA A 430 -23.83 6.01 20.96
N LEU A 431 -24.55 4.90 20.75
CA LEU A 431 -25.96 4.78 21.15
C LEU A 431 -26.16 5.04 22.64
N LYS A 432 -25.38 4.37 23.50
CA LYS A 432 -25.46 4.56 24.96
C LYS A 432 -25.20 6.01 25.36
N TRP A 433 -24.22 6.67 24.73
CA TRP A 433 -23.91 8.07 25.00
C TRP A 433 -25.05 9.00 24.57
N GLN A 434 -25.66 8.78 23.40
CA GLN A 434 -26.84 9.54 22.96
C GLN A 434 -28.04 9.34 23.88
N THR A 435 -28.31 8.10 24.33
CA THR A 435 -29.39 7.83 25.29
C THR A 435 -29.17 8.59 26.60
N LEU A 436 -27.93 8.60 27.12
CA LEU A 436 -27.59 9.35 28.33
C LEU A 436 -27.74 10.87 28.14
N GLN A 437 -27.37 11.40 26.98
CA GLN A 437 -27.59 12.82 26.68
C GLN A 437 -29.07 13.18 26.55
N ALA A 438 -29.87 12.33 25.91
CA ALA A 438 -31.31 12.53 25.80
C ALA A 438 -31.98 12.55 27.18
N GLN A 439 -31.62 11.59 28.05
CA GLN A 439 -32.09 11.53 29.45
C GLN A 439 -31.68 12.77 30.25
N ARG A 440 -30.47 13.29 30.03
CA ARG A 440 -29.99 14.51 30.70
C ARG A 440 -30.73 15.75 30.21
N ARG A 441 -31.05 15.84 28.92
CA ARG A 441 -31.85 16.94 28.35
C ARG A 441 -33.29 16.91 28.84
N THR A 442 -33.94 15.74 28.90
CA THR A 442 -35.28 15.63 29.47
C THR A 442 -35.29 15.99 30.95
N HIS A 443 -34.30 15.54 31.73
CA HIS A 443 -34.18 15.92 33.15
C HIS A 443 -33.96 17.43 33.33
N LEU A 444 -33.16 18.08 32.48
CA LEU A 444 -32.97 19.53 32.52
C LEU A 444 -34.24 20.29 32.10
N ALA A 445 -35.03 19.76 31.17
CA ALA A 445 -36.30 20.35 30.75
C ALA A 445 -37.41 20.22 31.82
N THR A 446 -37.45 19.12 32.58
CA THR A 446 -38.38 18.96 33.71
C THR A 446 -37.98 19.77 34.94
N VAL A 447 -36.70 20.11 35.14
CA VAL A 447 -36.26 20.97 36.24
C VAL A 447 -36.43 22.45 35.90
N GLY A 448 -36.35 22.85 34.62
CA GLY A 448 -36.52 24.24 34.18
C GLY A 448 -37.97 24.72 34.02
N THR A 449 -38.98 23.90 34.32
CA THR A 449 -40.41 24.22 34.17
C THR A 449 -41.13 24.46 35.51
N VAL A 450 -40.41 24.51 36.63
CA VAL A 450 -41.00 24.62 37.99
C VAL A 450 -40.91 26.05 38.58
N ASP A 451 -40.27 27.02 37.93
CA ASP A 451 -40.02 28.36 38.51
C ASP A 451 -40.73 29.53 37.78
N ASP A 452 -41.95 29.34 37.24
CA ASP A 452 -42.70 30.47 36.66
C ASP A 452 -44.24 30.35 36.81
N ASP A 453 -44.72 30.04 38.02
CA ASP A 453 -46.13 30.26 38.37
C ASP A 453 -46.23 30.72 39.84
N GLY A 454 -46.21 32.03 40.03
CA GLY A 454 -46.27 32.66 41.36
C GLY A 454 -46.40 34.17 41.36
N MET A 455 -47.17 34.74 40.43
CA MET A 455 -47.56 36.16 40.49
C MET A 455 -48.97 36.25 41.07
N SER A 456 -49.09 36.71 42.32
CA SER A 456 -50.37 37.14 42.91
C SER A 456 -50.22 38.60 43.32
N SER A 457 -50.70 39.48 42.44
CA SER A 457 -50.91 40.89 42.69
C SER A 457 -52.17 41.09 43.53
N ASP A 458 -52.02 41.56 44.77
CA ASP A 458 -53.11 42.21 45.50
C ASP A 458 -52.83 43.71 45.56
N GLY A 459 -53.69 44.48 44.88
CA GLY A 459 -53.81 45.92 45.04
C GLY A 459 -55.11 46.23 45.79
N GLY A 460 -55.07 47.15 46.76
CA GLY A 460 -56.29 47.66 47.36
C GLY A 460 -56.17 48.47 48.66
N SER A 461 -55.99 49.79 48.49
CA SER A 461 -56.72 50.85 49.21
C SER A 461 -56.29 51.36 50.61
N THR A 462 -56.00 52.66 50.62
CA THR A 462 -56.37 53.72 51.60
C THR A 462 -55.80 53.69 53.02
N ALA A 463 -54.88 54.63 53.31
CA ALA A 463 -55.18 55.90 53.99
C ALA A 463 -54.03 56.90 53.77
#